data_AF-A0A645G0E3-F1
#
_entry.id   AF-A0A645G0E3-F1
#
_cell.length_a   1.000
_cell.length_b   1.000
_cell.length_c   1.000
_cell.angle_alpha   90.00
_cell.angle_beta   90.00
_cell.angle_gamma   90.00
#
_symmetry.space_group_name_H-M   'P 1'
#
loop_
_entity.id
_entity.type
_entity.pdbx_description
1 polymer ?
#
loop_
_entity_poly.entity_id
_entity_poly.type
_entity_poly.pdbx_seq_one_letter_code
_entity_poly.pdbx_strand_id
1 'polypeptide(L)'
;MEDFSKVLPEMRTVEVPAAKYAVFTTPPVDLTQGGYHGEANTVDFPQSIRNTWKYIFEVWLPQSGYAFDESKIDFEFYDERCHFRPDAVMEIWIPIK
;
A
#
# COMPACT_ATOMS: atom_id res chain seq x y z
N MET A 1 12.11 25.46 3.67
CA MET A 1 12.79 24.76 2.56
C MET A 1 13.04 23.35 3.04
N GLU A 2 12.64 22.34 2.28
CA GLU A 2 12.93 20.96 2.63
C GLU A 2 14.45 20.74 2.60
N ASP A 3 14.98 20.07 3.63
CA ASP A 3 16.41 19.82 3.78
C ASP A 3 16.71 18.35 3.43
N PHE A 4 17.28 18.16 2.24
CA PHE A 4 17.67 16.85 1.73
C PHE A 4 19.19 16.59 1.88
N SER A 5 19.90 17.38 2.69
CA SER A 5 21.36 17.26 2.87
C SER A 5 21.81 15.91 3.45
N LYS A 6 20.89 15.14 4.04
CA LYS A 6 21.16 13.83 4.65
C LYS A 6 20.73 12.64 3.77
N VAL A 7 20.23 12.88 2.57
CA VAL A 7 19.89 11.80 1.64
C VAL A 7 21.17 11.07 1.26
N LEU A 8 21.22 9.76 1.54
CA LEU A 8 22.39 8.93 1.27
C LEU A 8 22.54 8.67 -0.24
N PRO A 9 23.75 8.36 -0.74
CA PRO A 9 24.00 8.15 -2.17
C PRO A 9 23.12 7.06 -2.83
N GLU A 10 22.67 6.07 -2.07
CA GLU A 10 21.79 4.98 -2.50
C GLU A 10 20.29 5.33 -2.43
N MET A 11 19.95 6.48 -1.87
CA MET A 11 18.58 6.97 -1.73
C MET A 11 18.24 7.98 -2.83
N ARG A 12 16.94 8.16 -3.06
CA ARG A 12 16.43 9.19 -3.97
C ARG A 12 15.34 10.01 -3.29
N THR A 13 15.28 11.29 -3.65
CA THR A 13 14.13 12.15 -3.34
C THR A 13 13.07 11.97 -4.40
N VAL A 14 11.81 11.85 -4.00
CA VAL A 14 10.66 11.77 -4.91
C VAL A 14 9.60 12.75 -4.41
N GLU A 15 9.07 13.58 -5.31
CA GLU A 15 7.90 14.39 -5.04
C GLU A 15 6.64 13.58 -5.37
N VAL A 16 5.72 13.49 -4.40
CA VAL A 16 4.39 12.90 -4.63
C VAL A 16 3.41 14.05 -4.92
N PRO A 17 2.97 14.23 -6.18
CA PRO A 17 2.13 15.35 -6.55
C PRO A 17 0.73 15.22 -5.92
N ALA A 18 0.08 16.35 -5.67
CA ALA A 18 -1.31 16.34 -5.24
C ALA A 18 -2.22 15.61 -6.26
N ALA A 19 -3.09 14.73 -5.74
CA ALA A 19 -4.08 14.00 -6.51
C ALA A 19 -5.31 13.67 -5.65
N LYS A 20 -6.39 13.23 -6.30
CA LYS A 20 -7.54 12.62 -5.65
C LYS A 20 -7.33 11.10 -5.64
N TYR A 21 -7.60 10.47 -4.50
CA TYR A 21 -7.32 9.05 -4.30
C TYR A 21 -8.59 8.26 -3.95
N ALA A 22 -8.67 7.04 -4.47
CA ALA A 22 -9.44 5.96 -3.85
C ALA A 22 -8.50 5.19 -2.91
N VAL A 23 -8.94 4.96 -1.68
CA VAL A 23 -8.12 4.35 -0.62
C VAL A 23 -8.73 3.01 -0.24
N PHE A 24 -7.91 1.95 -0.27
CA PHE A 24 -8.33 0.59 0.04
C PHE A 24 -7.51 0.07 1.21
N THR A 25 -8.19 -0.42 2.24
CA THR A 25 -7.54 -1.16 3.33
C THR A 25 -7.53 -2.65 3.00
N THR A 26 -6.38 -3.30 3.14
CA THR A 26 -6.28 -4.75 2.93
C THR A 26 -7.12 -5.53 3.93
N PRO A 27 -7.58 -6.75 3.60
CA PRO A 27 -8.11 -7.67 4.61
C PRO A 27 -7.10 -7.90 5.74
N PRO A 28 -7.56 -8.00 7.00
CA PRO A 28 -6.67 -8.22 8.15
C PRO A 28 -6.00 -9.59 8.08
N VAL A 29 -4.73 -9.64 8.48
CA VAL A 29 -3.95 -10.88 8.61
C VAL A 29 -3.39 -10.95 10.04
N ASP A 30 -3.49 -12.13 10.67
CA ASP A 30 -2.90 -12.36 11.98
C ASP A 30 -1.40 -12.64 11.85
N LEU A 31 -0.59 -11.58 11.96
CA LEU A 31 0.87 -11.67 11.86
C LEU A 31 1.50 -12.39 13.05
N THR A 32 0.77 -12.64 14.13
CA THR A 32 1.32 -13.30 15.31
C THR A 32 1.46 -14.82 15.13
N GLN A 33 0.78 -15.38 14.11
CA GLN A 33 0.86 -16.80 13.75
C GLN A 33 2.26 -17.16 13.22
N GLY A 34 2.88 -18.18 13.83
CA GLY A 34 4.20 -18.67 13.42
C GLY A 34 5.39 -17.80 13.82
N GLY A 35 5.17 -16.75 14.64
CA GLY A 35 6.23 -15.84 15.09
C GLY A 35 6.62 -14.78 14.05
N TYR A 36 7.55 -13.89 14.40
CA TYR A 36 7.86 -12.69 13.60
C TYR A 36 8.29 -12.99 12.15
N HIS A 37 8.87 -14.17 11.91
CA HIS A 37 9.29 -14.65 10.59
C HIS A 37 8.43 -15.81 10.07
N GLY A 38 7.24 -16.00 10.63
CA GLY A 38 6.30 -17.04 10.24
C GLY A 38 5.65 -16.79 8.87
N GLU A 39 4.89 -17.77 8.39
CA GLU A 39 4.18 -17.72 7.10
C GLU A 39 3.21 -16.53 7.04
N ALA A 40 2.57 -16.17 8.14
CA ALA A 40 1.66 -15.02 8.17
C ALA A 40 2.33 -13.71 7.73
N ASN A 41 3.57 -13.48 8.18
CA ASN A 41 4.34 -12.28 7.86
C ASN A 41 5.03 -12.37 6.49
N THR A 42 5.57 -13.55 6.16
CA THR A 42 6.40 -13.73 4.97
C THR A 42 5.61 -14.09 3.71
N VAL A 43 4.40 -14.61 3.85
CA VAL A 43 3.56 -15.13 2.75
C VAL A 43 2.19 -14.49 2.77
N ASP A 44 1.42 -14.64 3.85
CA ASP A 44 -0.01 -14.31 3.84
C ASP A 44 -0.27 -12.81 3.73
N PHE A 45 0.47 -11.98 4.48
CA PHE A 45 0.33 -10.54 4.41
C PHE A 45 0.73 -9.96 3.04
N PRO A 46 1.91 -10.30 2.47
CA PRO A 46 2.21 -9.96 1.07
C PRO A 46 1.16 -10.45 0.07
N GLN A 47 0.58 -11.63 0.29
CA GLN A 47 -0.46 -12.17 -0.57
C GLN A 47 -1.78 -11.40 -0.46
N SER A 48 -2.16 -10.95 0.75
CA SER A 48 -3.32 -10.08 0.98
C SER A 48 -3.21 -8.76 0.21
N ILE A 49 -2.02 -8.15 0.21
CA ILE A 49 -1.71 -6.91 -0.53
C ILE A 49 -1.83 -7.14 -2.05
N ARG A 50 -1.19 -8.19 -2.58
CA ARG A 50 -1.28 -8.57 -4.00
C ARG A 50 -2.71 -8.84 -4.45
N ASN A 51 -3.51 -9.51 -3.62
CA ASN A 51 -4.91 -9.78 -3.93
C ASN A 51 -5.74 -8.49 -3.93
N THR A 52 -5.43 -7.54 -3.04
CA THR A 52 -6.09 -6.23 -3.00
C THR A 52 -5.79 -5.42 -4.26
N TRP A 53 -4.53 -5.38 -4.73
CA TRP A 53 -4.18 -4.78 -6.02
C TRP A 53 -4.97 -5.37 -7.19
N LYS A 54 -5.06 -6.71 -7.27
CA LYS A 54 -5.85 -7.38 -8.31
C LYS A 54 -7.32 -6.99 -8.23
N TYR A 55 -7.91 -7.02 -7.05
CA TYR A 55 -9.30 -6.63 -6.85
C TYR A 55 -9.54 -5.18 -7.31
N ILE A 56 -8.65 -4.25 -6.94
CA ILE A 56 -8.75 -2.84 -7.34
C ILE A 56 -8.84 -2.72 -8.87
N PHE A 57 -7.90 -3.31 -9.61
CA PHE A 57 -7.81 -3.09 -11.05
C PHE A 57 -8.70 -4.00 -11.90
N GLU A 58 -8.92 -5.24 -11.48
CA GLU A 58 -9.68 -6.21 -12.27
C GLU A 58 -11.18 -6.16 -11.97
N VAL A 59 -11.57 -5.71 -10.77
CA VAL A 59 -12.97 -5.77 -10.31
C VAL A 59 -13.52 -4.39 -10.02
N TRP A 60 -12.91 -3.64 -9.10
CA TRP A 60 -13.46 -2.37 -8.63
C TRP A 60 -13.37 -1.27 -9.67
N LEU A 61 -12.17 -0.97 -10.19
CA LEU A 61 -11.92 0.16 -11.07
C LEU A 61 -12.80 0.14 -12.33
N PRO A 62 -12.95 -0.99 -13.07
CA PRO A 62 -13.81 -1.06 -14.25
C PRO A 62 -15.29 -0.75 -13.99
N GLN A 63 -15.74 -0.87 -12.75
CA GLN A 63 -17.15 -0.68 -12.34
C GLN A 63 -17.34 0.60 -11.50
N SER A 64 -16.26 1.28 -11.11
CA SER A 64 -16.28 2.37 -10.14
C SER A 64 -16.82 3.70 -10.68
N GLY A 65 -16.83 3.87 -12.01
CA GLY A 65 -17.08 5.15 -12.66
C GLY A 65 -15.90 6.12 -12.65
N TYR A 66 -14.76 5.72 -12.08
CA TYR A 66 -13.49 6.46 -12.11
C TYR A 66 -12.51 5.85 -13.12
N ALA A 67 -11.55 6.66 -13.57
CA ALA A 67 -10.39 6.19 -14.32
C ALA A 67 -9.12 6.29 -13.47
N PHE A 68 -8.16 5.38 -13.67
CA PHE A 68 -6.83 5.50 -13.10
C PHE A 68 -6.13 6.73 -13.68
N ASP A 69 -5.56 7.58 -12.82
CA ASP A 69 -4.81 8.75 -13.26
C ASP A 69 -3.32 8.43 -13.39
N GLU A 70 -2.93 7.96 -14.59
CA GLU A 70 -1.55 7.62 -14.97
C GLU A 70 -0.56 8.80 -14.85
N SER A 71 -1.04 10.04 -14.68
CA SER A 71 -0.19 11.22 -14.48
C SER A 71 0.24 11.42 -13.02
N LYS A 72 -0.28 10.61 -12.10
CA LYS A 72 -0.08 10.70 -10.65
C LYS A 72 0.57 9.43 -10.13
N ILE A 73 0.90 9.43 -8.84
CA ILE A 73 1.63 8.34 -8.19
C ILE A 73 0.68 7.56 -7.29
N ASP A 74 0.54 6.26 -7.55
CA ASP A 74 0.01 5.29 -6.59
C ASP A 74 1.09 4.88 -5.58
N PHE A 75 0.66 4.49 -4.38
CA PHE A 75 1.57 4.00 -3.36
C PHE A 75 0.88 3.13 -2.32
N GLU A 76 1.70 2.34 -1.65
CA GLU A 76 1.35 1.54 -0.49
C GLU A 76 1.70 2.33 0.77
N PHE A 77 0.75 2.46 1.69
CA PHE A 77 0.92 3.17 2.96
C PHE A 77 0.90 2.17 4.12
N TYR A 78 2.08 1.96 4.70
CA TYR A 78 2.32 1.08 5.84
C TYR A 78 2.48 1.94 7.10
N ASP A 79 1.57 1.79 8.05
CA ASP A 79 1.65 2.42 9.37
C ASP A 79 1.68 1.38 10.49
N GLU A 80 1.55 1.82 11.75
CA GLU A 80 1.59 0.98 12.94
C GLU A 80 0.58 -0.21 12.93
N ARG A 81 -0.46 -0.13 12.08
CA ARG A 81 -1.43 -1.22 11.91
C ARG A 81 -0.84 -2.43 11.17
N CYS A 82 0.27 -2.30 10.46
CA CYS A 82 0.94 -3.44 9.81
C CYS A 82 2.06 -4.07 10.65
N HIS A 83 2.22 -3.64 11.91
CA HIS A 83 3.19 -4.23 12.83
C HIS A 83 2.74 -5.63 13.27
N PHE A 84 3.60 -6.36 14.01
CA PHE A 84 3.36 -7.72 14.49
C PHE A 84 2.12 -7.80 15.43
N ARG A 85 0.94 -7.98 14.83
CA ARG A 85 -0.38 -7.85 15.44
C ARG A 85 -1.37 -8.84 14.81
N PRO A 86 -2.44 -9.23 15.52
CA PRO A 86 -3.39 -10.21 15.01
C PRO A 86 -4.37 -9.69 13.95
N ASP A 87 -4.38 -8.39 13.72
CA ASP A 87 -5.33 -7.69 12.84
C ASP A 87 -4.61 -6.80 11.83
N ALA A 88 -3.44 -7.23 11.35
CA ALA A 88 -2.56 -6.37 10.57
C ALA A 88 -3.17 -5.98 9.22
N VAL A 89 -3.14 -4.69 8.93
CA VAL A 89 -3.65 -4.10 7.68
C VAL A 89 -2.72 -2.99 7.19
N MET A 90 -2.82 -2.66 5.90
CA MET A 90 -2.19 -1.50 5.28
C MET A 90 -3.13 -0.89 4.24
N GLU A 91 -2.78 0.29 3.71
CA GLU A 91 -3.58 0.96 2.69
C GLU A 91 -2.90 0.99 1.33
N ILE A 92 -3.70 0.89 0.27
CA ILE A 92 -3.29 1.14 -1.10
C ILE A 92 -4.02 2.39 -1.59
N TRP A 93 -3.24 3.37 -2.04
CA TRP A 93 -3.72 4.68 -2.49
C TRP A 93 -3.65 4.75 -4.01
N ILE A 94 -4.82 4.76 -4.66
CA ILE A 94 -4.96 4.73 -6.12
C ILE A 94 -5.40 6.11 -6.63
N PRO A 95 -4.58 6.82 -7.43
CA PRO A 95 -4.98 8.10 -7.98
C PRO A 95 -6.08 7.92 -9.03
N ILE A 96 -7.12 8.76 -8.93
CA ILE A 96 -8.33 8.67 -9.75
C ILE A 96 -8.73 10.02 -10.35
N LYS A 97 -9.39 9.97 -11.51
CA LYS A 97 -10.03 11.10 -12.19
C LYS A 97 -11.41 10.75 -12.71
#